data_AF-A0A3D0U5X0-F1
#
_entry.id   AF-A0A3D0U5X0-F1
#
_cell.length_a   1.000
_cell.length_b   1.000
_cell.length_c   1.000
_cell.angle_alpha   90.00
_cell.angle_beta   90.00
_cell.angle_gamma   90.00
#
_symmetry.space_group_name_H-M   'P 1'
#
loop_
_entity.id
_entity.type
_entity.pdbx_description
1 polymer ?
#
loop_
_entity_poly.entity_id
_entity_poly.type
_entity_poly.pdbx_seq_one_letter_code
_entity_poly.pdbx_strand_id
1 'polypeptide(L)' 'MSAAQAQQSKHTPMMEQYLRIKADHPHELVFYRMGDFYELF' A
#
# COMPACT_ATOMS: atom_id res chain seq x y z
N MET A 1 -13.89 -21.12 22.10
CA MET A 1 -14.27 -20.51 20.82
C MET A 1 -14.82 -19.12 21.09
N SER A 2 -14.19 -18.05 20.58
CA SER A 2 -14.87 -16.78 20.25
C SER A 2 -13.92 -15.80 19.55
N ALA A 3 -14.28 -15.56 18.29
CA ALA A 3 -14.06 -14.38 17.45
C ALA A 3 -12.64 -13.81 17.31
N ALA A 4 -12.02 -14.14 16.18
CA ALA A 4 -11.01 -13.29 15.54
C ALA A 4 -11.60 -11.88 15.35
N GLN A 5 -11.12 -10.93 16.14
CA GLN A 5 -11.42 -9.52 15.95
C GLN A 5 -10.75 -9.10 14.64
N ALA A 6 -11.57 -8.74 13.65
CA ALA A 6 -11.10 -8.17 12.39
C ALA A 6 -10.38 -6.85 12.70
N GLN A 7 -9.06 -6.93 12.81
CA GLN A 7 -8.16 -5.82 13.03
C GLN A 7 -8.38 -4.82 11.89
N GLN A 8 -8.93 -3.64 12.22
CA GLN A 8 -9.10 -2.53 11.30
C GLN A 8 -7.80 -2.36 10.51
N SER A 9 -7.89 -2.63 9.22
CA SER A 9 -6.76 -2.74 8.31
C SER A 9 -6.18 -1.35 8.06
N LYS A 10 -5.48 -0.81 9.06
CA LYS A 10 -4.53 0.28 8.83
C LYS A 10 -3.52 -0.29 7.86
N HIS A 11 -3.54 0.21 6.62
CA HIS A 11 -2.60 -0.17 5.60
C HIS A 11 -1.19 -0.17 6.19
N THR A 12 -0.32 -1.07 5.72
CA THR A 12 1.07 -1.02 6.16
C THR A 12 1.61 0.39 5.90
N PRO A 13 2.50 0.94 6.73
CA PRO A 13 3.03 2.30 6.53
C PRO A 13 3.56 2.55 5.11
N MET A 14 4.11 1.52 4.48
CA MET A 14 4.52 1.51 3.07
C MET A 14 3.37 1.69 2.09
N MET A 15 2.26 0.98 2.31
CA MET A 15 1.08 1.04 1.45
C MET A 15 0.34 2.38 1.61
N GLU A 16 0.34 3.00 2.79
CA GLU A 16 -0.18 4.36 2.96
C GLU A 16 0.60 5.38 2.12
N GLN A 17 1.92 5.25 2.05
CA GLN A 17 2.76 6.10 1.21
C GLN A 17 2.48 5.86 -0.28
N TYR A 18 2.37 4.60 -0.71
CA TYR A 18 2.00 4.27 -2.10
C TYR A 18 0.65 4.90 -2.48
N LEU A 19 -0.37 4.74 -1.63
CA LEU A 19 -1.72 5.25 -1.87
C LEU A 19 -1.76 6.78 -1.93
N ARG A 20 -0.94 7.49 -1.13
CA ARG A 20 -0.80 8.95 -1.25
C ARG A 20 -0.26 9.36 -2.61
N ILE A 21 0.83 8.74 -3.07
CA ILE A 21 1.43 9.02 -4.38
C ILE A 21 0.46 8.67 -5.51
N LYS A 22 -0.27 7.55 -5.39
CA LYS A 22 -1.27 7.13 -6.36
C LYS A 22 -2.50 8.05 -6.39
N ALA A 23 -2.88 8.65 -5.26
CA ALA A 23 -3.96 9.63 -5.21
C ALA A 23 -3.61 10.91 -5.99
N ASP A 24 -2.35 11.34 -5.93
CA ASP A 24 -1.85 12.48 -6.71
C ASP A 24 -1.69 12.13 -8.21
N HIS A 25 -1.42 10.85 -8.52
CA HIS A 25 -1.22 10.34 -9.88
C HIS A 25 -2.15 9.16 -10.24
N PRO A 26 -3.48 9.36 -10.30
CA PRO A 26 -4.45 8.27 -10.39
C PRO A 26 -4.35 7.45 -11.69
N HIS A 27 -3.88 8.07 -12.77
CA HIS A 27 -3.81 7.46 -14.10
C HIS A 27 -2.41 7.01 -14.50
N GLU A 28 -1.42 7.20 -13.64
CA GLU A 28 -0.02 6.86 -13.94
C GLU A 28 0.36 5.55 -13.24
N LEU A 29 1.32 4.82 -13.83
CA LEU A 29 1.92 3.65 -13.20
C LEU A 29 2.98 4.10 -12.19
N VAL A 30 2.77 3.77 -10.92
CA VAL A 30 3.69 4.12 -9.83
C VAL A 30 4.61 2.93 -9.58
N PHE A 31 5.87 3.06 -9.97
CA PHE A 31 6.90 2.08 -9.65
C PHE A 31 7.46 2.31 -8.24
N TYR A 32 7.14 1.40 -7.33
CA TYR A 32 7.60 1.49 -5.95
C TYR A 32 8.92 0.73 -5.79
N ARG A 33 10.01 1.44 -5.45
CA ARG A 33 11.32 0.81 -5.27
C ARG A 33 11.38 0.08 -3.93
N MET A 34 11.52 -1.24 -3.98
CA MET A 34 11.82 -2.08 -2.81
C MET A 34 13.18 -2.75 -3.00
N GLY A 35 14.22 -2.12 -2.43
CA GLY A 35 15.60 -2.56 -2.58
C GLY A 35 16.11 -2.39 -4.02
N ASP A 36 16.44 -3.52 -4.65
CA ASP A 36 16.99 -3.58 -6.01
C ASP A 36 15.90 -3.75 -7.09
N PHE A 37 14.64 -3.92 -6.69
CA PHE A 37 13.51 -4.14 -7.59
C PHE A 37 12.49 -2.99 -7.53
N TYR A 38 11.69 -2.92 -8.58
CA TYR A 38 10.49 -2.09 -8.63
C TYR A 38 9.26 -2.99 -8.59
N GLU A 39 8.37 -2.72 -7.63
CA GLU A 39 7.07 -3.36 -7.52
C GLU A 39 5.96 -2.41 -7.97
N LEU A 40 4.94 -2.99 -8.58
CA LEU A 40 3.70 -2.33 -8.97
C LEU A 40 2.59 -2.89 -8.07
N PHE A 41 1.81 -2.00 -7.46
CA PHE A 41 0.66 -2.35 -6.63
C PHE A 41 -0.66 -1.94 -7.28
#